data_AF-A0A8H4QMW9-F1
#
_entry.id   AF-A0A8H4QMW9-F1
#
_cell.length_a   1.000
_cell.length_b   1.000
_cell.length_c   1.000
_cell.angle_alpha   90.00
_cell.angle_beta   90.00
_cell.angle_gamma   90.00
#
_symmetry.space_group_name_H-M   'P 1'
#
loop_
_entity.id
_entity.type
_entity.pdbx_description
1 polymer ?
#
loop_
_entity_poly.entity_id
_entity_poly.type
_entity_poly.pdbx_seq_one_letter_code
_entity_poly.pdbx_strand_id
1 'polypeptide(L)'
;MEGLIDPETFFKSMGLDTAPKHVGKVRRPKFVKFEQGDRGDFLPDCFFEDPRTWDPEPGPLGQVHAWGLYPYHFDDDPALDEENKKLNWPNFDGVQAAMRKMNYQFKYRGKLPNPETQFMDVLLERKEKQLKNIDLKGLEKRDVLCRISLSGVRDKRGQPRIWRRFRVSAGITLSTFQDKAIAPIMGWVRNFHCYTFTDFRDGALFGPVDMQSVDFVHAAHVGYDYLPDNKYKLAHLFGQEGDQIGYLYDFGDRWMHTIEVLKIFPLEESTGALELIDGKGMCPGENMRGCHQYEEFLKKYDAGSPAEKAKRKREILDSPNYTFFGKAPALFDPDSFNEDEARERLAEALSSSGSVRAGPKKFTMPIMPGALAMVDDMENPLVKKNQTITKQSDGDGLGQWREITSSGRDSRKEAVCAQCGKPAAPDVKLKVCGGCRQVM
;
A
#
# COMPACT_ATOMS: atom_id res chain seq x y z
N MET A 1 -18.59 47.32 12.37
CA MET A 1 -19.43 46.12 12.51
C MET A 1 -18.92 45.14 11.46
N GLU A 2 -17.73 44.56 11.66
CA GLU A 2 -17.50 43.37 12.50
C GLU A 2 -18.42 42.22 12.09
N GLY A 3 -17.85 41.25 11.38
CA GLY A 3 -18.60 40.13 10.80
C GLY A 3 -17.89 39.42 9.64
N LEU A 4 -16.64 39.77 9.30
CA LEU A 4 -15.83 38.90 8.44
C LEU A 4 -15.40 37.71 9.29
N ILE A 5 -15.96 36.54 8.97
CA ILE A 5 -15.50 35.25 9.50
C ILE A 5 -13.98 35.22 9.30
N ASP A 6 -13.25 34.99 10.39
CA ASP A 6 -11.80 34.83 10.33
C ASP A 6 -11.45 33.77 9.25
N PRO A 7 -10.45 34.01 8.37
CA PRO A 7 -10.13 33.10 7.28
C PRO A 7 -9.93 31.65 7.73
N GLU A 8 -9.32 31.44 8.90
CA GLU A 8 -9.11 30.11 9.45
C GLU A 8 -10.44 29.42 9.77
N THR A 9 -11.35 30.16 10.40
CA THR A 9 -12.71 29.71 10.70
C THR A 9 -13.52 29.42 9.42
N PHE A 10 -13.33 30.21 8.35
CA PHE A 10 -13.96 29.98 7.06
C PHE A 10 -13.46 28.71 6.36
N PHE A 11 -12.14 28.49 6.29
CA PHE A 11 -11.57 27.29 5.67
C PHE A 11 -11.89 26.03 6.48
N LYS A 12 -11.87 26.09 7.81
CA LYS A 12 -12.36 25.01 8.67
C LYS A 12 -13.83 24.69 8.43
N SER A 13 -14.68 25.69 8.20
CA SER A 13 -16.10 25.46 7.85
C SER A 13 -16.30 24.73 6.50
N MET A 14 -15.30 24.78 5.61
CA MET A 14 -15.28 24.04 4.35
C MET A 14 -14.66 22.64 4.49
N GLY A 15 -14.24 22.25 5.70
CA GLY A 15 -13.68 20.93 6.00
C GLY A 15 -12.20 20.77 5.70
N LEU A 16 -11.43 21.86 5.56
CA LEU A 16 -9.97 21.78 5.51
C LEU A 16 -9.39 21.53 6.91
N ASP A 17 -8.35 20.69 6.97
CA ASP A 17 -7.64 20.41 8.23
C ASP A 17 -6.88 21.65 8.68
N THR A 18 -6.20 22.31 7.73
CA THR A 18 -5.52 23.59 7.97
C THR A 18 -5.91 24.64 6.94
N ALA A 19 -6.05 25.89 7.41
CA ALA A 19 -6.28 27.00 6.51
C ALA A 19 -5.08 27.17 5.58
N PRO A 20 -5.25 27.18 4.24
CA PRO A 20 -4.10 27.27 3.36
C PRO A 20 -3.45 28.65 3.53
N LYS A 21 -2.17 28.66 3.93
CA LYS A 21 -1.41 29.87 4.33
C LYS A 21 -1.36 30.98 3.27
N HIS A 22 -1.63 30.61 2.02
CA HIS A 22 -1.35 31.41 0.84
C HIS A 22 -2.53 31.61 -0.13
N VAL A 23 -3.77 31.28 0.26
CA VAL A 23 -4.92 31.49 -0.65
C VAL A 23 -5.01 32.95 -1.07
N GLY A 24 -5.09 33.19 -2.39
CA GLY A 24 -5.20 34.52 -2.97
C GLY A 24 -3.90 35.32 -3.07
N LYS A 25 -2.79 34.83 -2.49
CA LYS A 25 -1.46 35.44 -2.64
C LYS A 25 -0.79 34.95 -3.94
N VAL A 26 -0.17 35.86 -4.68
CA VAL A 26 0.57 35.49 -5.90
C VAL A 26 1.93 34.93 -5.49
N ARG A 27 2.13 33.64 -5.73
CA ARG A 27 3.42 32.94 -5.55
C ARG A 27 3.97 32.52 -6.90
N ARG A 28 5.28 32.58 -7.06
CA ARG A 28 5.97 32.13 -8.27
C ARG A 28 6.70 30.82 -7.97
N PRO A 29 6.30 29.69 -8.58
CA PRO A 29 7.03 28.44 -8.43
C PRO A 29 8.41 28.53 -9.09
N LYS A 30 9.40 27.81 -8.54
CA LYS A 30 10.75 27.75 -9.10
C LYS A 30 10.85 26.87 -10.36
N PHE A 31 9.97 25.88 -10.49
CA PHE A 31 10.04 24.89 -11.58
C PHE A 31 8.70 24.69 -12.30
N VAL A 32 7.62 24.36 -11.57
CA VAL A 32 6.33 24.02 -12.18
C VAL A 32 5.73 25.19 -12.93
N LYS A 33 5.05 24.91 -14.05
CA LYS A 33 4.39 25.93 -14.87
C LYS A 33 2.89 25.93 -14.59
N PHE A 34 2.36 27.12 -14.30
CA PHE A 34 0.94 27.35 -14.12
C PHE A 34 0.29 27.82 -15.42
N GLU A 35 -0.96 27.40 -15.64
CA GLU A 35 -1.83 27.94 -16.70
C GLU A 35 -2.31 29.36 -16.33
N GLN A 36 -2.74 30.13 -17.33
CA GLN A 36 -3.25 31.49 -17.13
C GLN A 36 -4.38 31.52 -16.10
N GLY A 37 -4.22 32.33 -15.04
CA GLY A 37 -5.20 32.49 -13.96
C GLY A 37 -5.09 31.44 -12.84
N ASP A 38 -4.15 30.49 -12.91
CA ASP A 38 -3.78 29.68 -11.77
C ASP A 38 -2.71 30.39 -10.91
N ARG A 39 -2.99 30.49 -9.61
CA ARG A 39 -2.11 31.10 -8.59
C ARG A 39 -1.43 30.05 -7.71
N GLY A 40 -1.73 28.77 -7.93
CA GLY A 40 -1.29 27.69 -7.06
C GLY A 40 -2.09 27.63 -5.75
N ASP A 41 -3.32 28.14 -5.73
CA ASP A 41 -4.20 27.98 -4.57
C ASP A 41 -4.41 26.48 -4.28
N PHE A 42 -4.38 26.12 -3.00
CA PHE A 42 -4.49 24.74 -2.49
C PHE A 42 -3.37 23.79 -2.95
N LEU A 43 -2.27 24.32 -3.48
CA LEU A 43 -1.09 23.52 -3.79
C LEU A 43 -0.15 23.52 -2.58
N PRO A 44 0.34 22.36 -2.12
CA PRO A 44 1.32 22.28 -1.03
C PRO A 44 2.59 23.09 -1.33
N ASP A 45 3.23 23.59 -0.27
CA ASP A 45 4.38 24.49 -0.39
C ASP A 45 5.57 23.89 -1.13
N CYS A 46 5.77 22.57 -1.00
CA CYS A 46 6.83 21.84 -1.69
C CYS A 46 6.79 22.01 -3.22
N PHE A 47 5.61 22.14 -3.83
CA PHE A 47 5.48 22.30 -5.28
C PHE A 47 5.87 23.70 -5.78
N PHE A 48 6.13 24.66 -4.90
CA PHE A 48 6.72 25.95 -5.27
C PHE A 48 8.25 25.91 -5.32
N GLU A 49 8.85 24.82 -4.83
CA GLU A 49 10.29 24.59 -4.85
C GLU A 49 10.77 24.00 -6.19
N ASP A 50 12.09 23.78 -6.31
CA ASP A 50 12.69 23.14 -7.47
C ASP A 50 12.91 21.64 -7.19
N PRO A 51 12.19 20.72 -7.84
CA PRO A 51 12.29 19.28 -7.57
C PRO A 51 13.67 18.70 -7.85
N ARG A 52 14.53 19.39 -8.62
CA ARG A 52 15.89 18.93 -8.93
C ARG A 52 16.77 18.99 -7.69
N THR A 53 16.57 20.00 -6.85
CA THR A 53 17.37 20.30 -5.65
C THR A 53 16.60 20.12 -4.35
N TRP A 54 15.29 19.87 -4.43
CA TRP A 54 14.45 19.70 -3.26
C TRP A 54 14.78 18.39 -2.54
N ASP A 55 14.87 18.48 -1.22
CA ASP A 55 15.19 17.39 -0.31
C ASP A 55 14.10 17.33 0.75
N PRO A 56 13.47 16.17 0.97
CA PRO A 56 12.37 16.07 1.91
C PRO A 56 12.85 16.07 3.36
N GLU A 57 12.12 16.79 4.21
CA GLU A 57 12.40 16.78 5.65
C GLU A 57 11.87 15.49 6.28
N PRO A 58 12.68 14.74 7.04
CA PRO A 58 12.20 13.57 7.76
C PRO A 58 11.30 13.98 8.92
N GLY A 59 10.26 13.19 9.17
CA GLY A 59 9.42 13.38 10.35
C GLY A 59 10.09 12.93 11.66
N PRO A 60 9.39 12.96 12.80
CA PRO A 60 10.00 12.77 14.14
C PRO A 60 10.73 11.45 14.37
N LEU A 61 10.39 10.39 13.62
CA LEU A 61 11.07 9.10 13.69
C LEU A 61 12.22 8.95 12.68
N GLY A 62 12.62 10.04 12.02
CA GLY A 62 13.68 10.04 11.01
C GLY A 62 13.27 9.45 9.65
N GLN A 63 12.00 9.06 9.49
CA GLN A 63 11.50 8.48 8.24
C GLN A 63 10.85 9.58 7.39
N VAL A 64 11.15 9.54 6.09
CA VAL A 64 10.47 10.31 5.06
C VAL A 64 9.35 9.47 4.45
N HIS A 65 8.16 10.04 4.31
CA HIS A 65 6.99 9.40 3.69
C HIS A 65 6.56 10.15 2.44
N ALA A 66 5.98 9.44 1.46
CA ALA A 66 5.31 10.05 0.30
C ALA A 66 6.15 11.12 -0.41
N TRP A 67 7.41 10.79 -0.68
CA TRP A 67 8.44 11.67 -1.23
C TRP A 67 8.78 12.89 -0.36
N GLY A 68 8.14 13.08 0.80
CA GLY A 68 8.14 14.29 1.63
C GLY A 68 7.16 15.38 1.16
N LEU A 69 6.19 15.03 0.31
CA LEU A 69 5.26 16.00 -0.27
C LEU A 69 4.21 16.48 0.73
N TYR A 70 3.92 15.65 1.72
CA TYR A 70 2.92 15.95 2.72
C TYR A 70 3.58 16.47 3.99
N PRO A 71 3.02 17.54 4.57
CA PRO A 71 3.49 18.02 5.84
C PRO A 71 3.25 16.98 6.93
N TYR A 72 4.19 16.94 7.88
CA TYR A 72 3.96 16.32 9.18
C TYR A 72 3.20 17.34 10.03
N HIS A 73 1.89 17.44 9.81
CA HIS A 73 1.04 18.26 10.67
C HIS A 73 0.55 17.46 11.86
N PHE A 74 0.76 18.06 13.01
CA PHE A 74 0.58 17.47 14.32
C PHE A 74 -0.44 18.25 15.16
N ASP A 75 -0.86 19.42 14.71
CA ASP A 75 -1.24 20.52 15.61
C ASP A 75 -2.74 20.66 15.92
N ASP A 76 -3.62 19.83 15.38
CA ASP A 76 -5.08 20.10 15.45
C ASP A 76 -5.78 19.47 16.67
N ASP A 77 -5.21 18.43 17.28
CA ASP A 77 -5.66 17.86 18.54
C ASP A 77 -4.44 17.40 19.35
N PRO A 78 -4.13 18.01 20.53
CA PRO A 78 -2.98 17.65 21.34
C PRO A 78 -2.90 16.15 21.73
N ALA A 79 -4.04 15.45 21.76
CA ALA A 79 -4.07 14.01 22.02
C ALA A 79 -3.67 13.20 20.78
N LEU A 80 -4.14 13.60 19.59
CA LEU A 80 -3.76 12.97 18.32
C LEU A 80 -2.36 13.39 17.88
N ASP A 81 -1.91 14.58 18.27
CA ASP A 81 -0.56 15.09 18.04
C ASP A 81 0.49 14.12 18.58
N GLU A 82 0.44 13.86 19.89
CA GLU A 82 1.42 12.99 20.55
C GLU A 82 1.33 11.53 20.08
N GLU A 83 0.18 11.10 19.58
CA GLU A 83 0.02 9.78 18.97
C GLU A 83 0.58 9.75 17.54
N ASN A 84 0.28 10.75 16.72
CA ASN A 84 0.79 10.90 15.37
C ASN A 84 2.31 11.10 15.35
N LYS A 85 2.88 11.86 16.29
CA LYS A 85 4.34 11.98 16.47
C LYS A 85 5.00 10.63 16.74
N LYS A 86 4.35 9.76 17.54
CA LYS A 86 4.84 8.39 17.82
C LYS A 86 4.70 7.44 16.63
N LEU A 87 3.86 7.77 15.66
CA LEU A 87 3.59 6.94 14.48
C LEU A 87 4.21 7.49 13.20
N ASN A 88 4.65 8.75 13.22
CA ASN A 88 5.26 9.48 12.11
C ASN A 88 4.41 9.46 10.83
N TRP A 89 3.09 9.63 10.97
CA TRP A 89 2.18 9.60 9.83
C TRP A 89 2.16 10.95 9.10
N PRO A 90 2.35 10.97 7.76
CA PRO A 90 2.16 12.19 7.00
C PRO A 90 0.68 12.60 7.01
N ASN A 91 0.40 13.90 7.10
CA ASN A 91 -0.96 14.40 7.05
C ASN A 91 -1.32 14.83 5.62
N PHE A 92 -2.41 14.28 5.11
CA PHE A 92 -2.94 14.60 3.79
C PHE A 92 -4.32 15.24 3.92
N ASP A 93 -4.44 16.51 3.52
CA ASP A 93 -5.71 17.22 3.47
C ASP A 93 -6.46 16.89 2.16
N GLY A 94 -7.47 16.03 2.27
CA GLY A 94 -8.27 15.58 1.13
C GLY A 94 -9.14 16.67 0.53
N VAL A 95 -9.57 17.66 1.31
CA VAL A 95 -10.38 18.78 0.81
C VAL A 95 -9.51 19.73 0.00
N GLN A 96 -8.32 20.05 0.51
CA GLN A 96 -7.32 20.85 -0.21
C GLN A 96 -6.97 20.21 -1.56
N ALA A 97 -6.69 18.91 -1.58
CA ALA A 97 -6.39 18.19 -2.81
C ALA A 97 -7.59 18.14 -3.79
N ALA A 98 -8.82 17.97 -3.28
CA ALA A 98 -10.02 18.00 -4.11
C ALA A 98 -10.22 19.39 -4.75
N MET A 99 -10.05 20.46 -3.98
CA MET A 99 -10.09 21.84 -4.49
C MET A 99 -9.00 22.09 -5.55
N ARG A 100 -7.80 21.55 -5.31
CA ARG A 100 -6.69 21.63 -6.27
C ARG A 100 -6.99 20.90 -7.58
N LYS A 101 -7.53 19.68 -7.50
CA LYS A 101 -7.98 18.90 -8.68
C LYS A 101 -9.07 19.64 -9.46
N MET A 102 -10.03 20.25 -8.76
CA MET A 102 -11.07 21.08 -9.36
C MET A 102 -10.46 22.28 -10.11
N ASN A 103 -9.57 23.03 -9.46
CA ASN A 103 -8.86 24.16 -10.09
C ASN A 103 -8.13 23.75 -11.37
N TYR A 104 -7.45 22.59 -11.35
CA TYR A 104 -6.80 22.05 -12.53
C TYR A 104 -7.80 21.76 -13.66
N GLN A 105 -8.87 21.01 -13.38
CA GLN A 105 -9.87 20.63 -14.38
C GLN A 105 -10.51 21.83 -15.07
N PHE A 106 -10.86 22.88 -14.32
CA PHE A 106 -11.49 24.08 -14.87
C PHE A 106 -10.53 24.97 -15.67
N LYS A 107 -9.30 25.19 -15.15
CA LYS A 107 -8.36 26.16 -15.71
C LYS A 107 -7.52 25.59 -16.85
N TYR A 108 -7.01 24.36 -16.69
CA TYR A 108 -6.01 23.80 -17.60
C TYR A 108 -6.63 23.21 -18.86
N ARG A 109 -7.82 22.60 -18.76
CA ARG A 109 -8.55 22.01 -19.90
C ARG A 109 -7.67 21.16 -20.83
N GLY A 110 -6.69 20.44 -20.27
CA GLY A 110 -5.76 19.59 -21.00
C GLY A 110 -4.61 20.29 -21.75
N LYS A 111 -4.44 21.61 -21.62
CA LYS A 111 -3.37 22.36 -22.30
C LYS A 111 -1.97 22.08 -21.75
N LEU A 112 -1.88 21.88 -20.43
CA LEU A 112 -0.66 21.63 -19.70
C LEU A 112 -0.88 20.47 -18.69
N PRO A 113 0.15 19.66 -18.41
CA PRO A 113 0.13 18.78 -17.24
C PRO A 113 -0.10 19.59 -15.96
N ASN A 114 -0.75 18.98 -14.96
CA ASN A 114 -0.89 19.67 -13.67
C ASN A 114 0.50 19.87 -13.01
N PRO A 115 0.65 20.87 -12.13
CA PRO A 115 1.91 21.14 -11.45
C PRO A 115 2.50 19.95 -10.69
N GLU A 116 1.63 19.14 -10.10
CA GLU A 116 2.00 17.97 -9.32
C GLU A 116 2.72 16.93 -10.20
N THR A 117 2.16 16.58 -11.36
CA THR A 117 2.77 15.71 -12.37
C THR A 117 4.11 16.29 -12.86
N GLN A 118 4.18 17.60 -13.16
CA GLN A 118 5.43 18.23 -13.58
C GLN A 118 6.55 18.07 -12.53
N PHE A 119 6.21 18.18 -11.25
CA PHE A 119 7.15 18.01 -10.14
C PHE A 119 7.53 16.54 -9.94
N MET A 120 6.53 15.65 -9.96
CA MET A 120 6.70 14.21 -9.80
C MET A 120 7.57 13.59 -10.89
N ASP A 121 7.39 13.99 -12.14
CA ASP A 121 8.20 13.49 -13.27
C ASP A 121 9.71 13.66 -12.98
N VAL A 122 10.10 14.80 -12.39
CA VAL A 122 11.49 15.08 -12.03
C VAL A 122 11.96 14.23 -10.85
N LEU A 123 11.13 14.07 -9.81
CA LEU A 123 11.47 13.23 -8.66
C LEU A 123 11.67 11.77 -9.07
N LEU A 124 10.76 11.24 -9.89
CA LEU A 124 10.81 9.90 -10.42
C LEU A 124 12.05 9.70 -11.31
N GLU A 125 12.35 10.64 -12.21
CA GLU A 125 13.55 10.57 -13.05
C GLU A 125 14.83 10.61 -12.21
N ARG A 126 14.88 11.46 -11.17
CA ARG A 126 16.02 11.58 -10.25
C ARG A 126 16.25 10.28 -9.49
N LYS A 127 15.20 9.72 -8.88
CA LYS A 127 15.29 8.45 -8.14
C LYS A 127 15.60 7.29 -9.08
N GLU A 128 15.04 7.24 -10.29
CA GLU A 128 15.37 6.20 -11.27
C GLU A 128 16.86 6.25 -11.66
N LYS A 129 17.44 7.45 -11.88
CA LYS A 129 18.88 7.62 -12.15
C LYS A 129 19.73 7.18 -10.96
N GLN A 130 19.33 7.53 -9.74
CA GLN A 130 20.01 7.09 -8.51
C GLN A 130 20.02 5.56 -8.41
N LEU A 131 18.87 4.92 -8.59
CA LEU A 131 18.72 3.46 -8.49
C LEU A 131 19.42 2.71 -9.62
N LYS A 132 19.54 3.28 -10.82
CA LYS A 132 20.33 2.69 -11.91
C LYS A 132 21.82 2.60 -11.58
N ASN A 133 22.32 3.51 -10.75
CA ASN A 133 23.74 3.62 -10.40
C ASN A 133 24.07 3.03 -9.03
N ILE A 134 23.09 2.50 -8.30
CA ILE A 134 23.32 1.94 -6.96
C ILE A 134 24.03 0.59 -7.07
N ASP A 135 25.13 0.44 -6.33
CA ASP A 135 25.74 -0.86 -6.11
C ASP A 135 25.10 -1.52 -4.89
N LEU A 136 24.35 -2.59 -5.11
CA LEU A 136 23.71 -3.37 -4.06
C LEU A 136 24.71 -4.24 -3.27
N LYS A 137 26.00 -4.28 -3.65
CA LYS A 137 27.06 -5.02 -2.94
C LYS A 137 26.74 -6.50 -2.70
N GLY A 138 25.97 -7.11 -3.61
CA GLY A 138 25.51 -8.50 -3.50
C GLY A 138 24.39 -8.72 -2.50
N LEU A 139 23.77 -7.67 -1.94
CA LEU A 139 22.64 -7.75 -1.03
C LEU A 139 21.46 -8.48 -1.68
N GLU A 140 21.25 -8.29 -2.98
CA GLU A 140 20.21 -8.94 -3.78
C GLU A 140 20.39 -10.47 -3.91
N LYS A 141 21.52 -11.01 -3.46
CA LYS A 141 21.79 -12.46 -3.43
C LYS A 141 21.63 -13.06 -2.04
N ARG A 142 21.36 -12.23 -1.03
CA ARG A 142 21.25 -12.63 0.37
C ARG A 142 19.81 -12.79 0.79
N ASP A 143 19.60 -13.61 1.80
CA ASP A 143 18.35 -13.66 2.53
C ASP A 143 18.35 -12.64 3.65
N VAL A 144 17.16 -12.17 4.01
CA VAL A 144 16.94 -11.28 5.14
C VAL A 144 15.82 -11.83 6.03
N LEU A 145 16.01 -11.67 7.34
CA LEU A 145 14.94 -11.85 8.31
C LEU A 145 14.24 -10.51 8.48
N CYS A 146 12.95 -10.47 8.18
CA CYS A 146 12.14 -9.27 8.31
C CYS A 146 11.06 -9.45 9.38
N ARG A 147 10.62 -8.33 9.95
CA ARG A 147 9.37 -8.24 10.72
C ARG A 147 8.47 -7.18 10.11
N ILE A 148 7.32 -7.59 9.62
CA ILE A 148 6.24 -6.66 9.27
C ILE A 148 5.32 -6.48 10.48
N SER A 149 4.94 -5.25 10.78
CA SER A 149 4.01 -4.92 11.86
C SER A 149 3.01 -3.87 11.39
N LEU A 150 1.77 -4.00 11.87
CA LEU A 150 0.73 -3.02 11.60
C LEU A 150 0.98 -1.76 12.45
N SER A 151 1.14 -0.62 11.80
CA SER A 151 1.45 0.65 12.47
C SER A 151 0.26 1.11 13.30
N GLY A 152 0.51 1.70 14.47
CA GLY A 152 -0.54 2.24 15.34
C GLY A 152 -1.28 1.20 16.21
N VAL A 153 -1.36 -0.06 15.78
CA VAL A 153 -2.14 -1.08 16.50
C VAL A 153 -1.31 -1.77 17.58
N ARG A 154 -1.51 -1.38 18.85
CA ARG A 154 -0.71 -1.85 19.99
C ARG A 154 -1.52 -2.68 20.99
N ASP A 155 -0.83 -3.57 21.69
CA ASP A 155 -1.40 -4.31 22.82
C ASP A 155 -1.31 -3.49 24.12
N LYS A 156 -1.84 -4.04 25.22
CA LYS A 156 -1.87 -3.38 26.54
C LYS A 156 -0.48 -3.03 27.11
N ARG A 157 0.61 -3.61 26.55
CA ARG A 157 1.99 -3.33 26.94
C ARG A 157 2.68 -2.36 25.98
N GLY A 158 1.94 -1.79 25.02
CA GLY A 158 2.47 -0.88 24.01
C GLY A 158 3.25 -1.58 22.88
N GLN A 159 3.24 -2.91 22.83
CA GLN A 159 3.93 -3.68 21.78
C GLN A 159 3.05 -3.81 20.54
N PRO A 160 3.63 -4.01 19.33
CA PRO A 160 2.84 -4.29 18.13
C PRO A 160 1.89 -5.46 18.35
N ARG A 161 0.58 -5.23 18.14
CA ARG A 161 -0.45 -6.25 18.37
C ARG A 161 -0.53 -7.25 17.23
N ILE A 162 -0.28 -6.79 16.01
CA ILE A 162 -0.36 -7.58 14.77
C ILE A 162 0.98 -7.48 14.03
N TRP A 163 1.67 -8.62 13.88
CA TRP A 163 2.95 -8.69 13.17
C TRP A 163 3.26 -10.09 12.65
N ARG A 164 4.17 -10.17 11.66
CA ARG A 164 4.74 -11.42 11.13
C ARG A 164 6.25 -11.30 11.05
N ARG A 165 6.95 -12.39 11.35
CA ARG A 165 8.39 -12.53 11.18
C ARG A 165 8.64 -13.60 10.13
N PHE A 166 9.42 -13.26 9.12
CA PHE A 166 9.61 -14.13 7.96
C PHE A 166 11.00 -13.91 7.37
N ARG A 167 11.52 -14.96 6.73
CA ARG A 167 12.75 -14.93 5.97
C ARG A 167 12.41 -14.83 4.49
N VAL A 168 13.11 -14.00 3.74
CA VAL A 168 12.91 -13.83 2.29
C VAL A 168 14.21 -13.47 1.60
N SER A 169 14.36 -13.82 0.32
CA SER A 169 15.44 -13.29 -0.52
C SER A 169 15.30 -11.77 -0.69
N ALA A 170 16.35 -11.01 -0.42
CA ALA A 170 16.38 -9.59 -0.77
C ALA A 170 16.39 -9.34 -2.29
N GLY A 171 16.60 -10.40 -3.08
CA GLY A 171 16.55 -10.39 -4.54
C GLY A 171 15.16 -10.43 -5.15
N ILE A 172 14.11 -10.65 -4.35
CA ILE A 172 12.71 -10.68 -4.81
C ILE A 172 12.30 -9.31 -5.36
N THR A 173 11.54 -9.27 -6.46
CA THR A 173 10.95 -8.02 -6.94
C THR A 173 9.87 -7.53 -5.98
N LEU A 174 9.66 -6.22 -5.88
CA LEU A 174 8.65 -5.68 -4.98
C LEU A 174 7.23 -6.12 -5.38
N SER A 175 6.98 -6.27 -6.67
CA SER A 175 5.73 -6.84 -7.20
C SER A 175 5.41 -8.23 -6.65
N THR A 176 6.39 -9.13 -6.74
CA THR A 176 6.28 -10.50 -6.26
C THR A 176 6.32 -10.56 -4.74
N PHE A 177 7.08 -9.68 -4.08
CA PHE A 177 7.11 -9.58 -2.64
C PHE A 177 5.74 -9.26 -2.06
N GLN A 178 5.04 -8.29 -2.66
CA GLN A 178 3.66 -8.02 -2.28
C GLN A 178 2.76 -9.24 -2.49
N ASP A 179 2.70 -9.72 -3.73
CA ASP A 179 1.69 -10.67 -4.18
C ASP A 179 1.89 -12.06 -3.56
N LYS A 180 3.14 -12.49 -3.42
CA LYS A 180 3.51 -13.86 -3.01
C LYS A 180 3.97 -13.96 -1.56
N ALA A 181 4.35 -12.86 -0.91
CA ALA A 181 4.82 -12.88 0.48
C ALA A 181 3.91 -12.08 1.40
N ILE A 182 3.83 -10.76 1.23
CA ILE A 182 3.21 -9.87 2.22
C ILE A 182 1.71 -10.09 2.33
N ALA A 183 0.98 -10.13 1.21
CA ALA A 183 -0.45 -10.39 1.22
C ALA A 183 -0.80 -11.72 1.93
N PRO A 184 -0.24 -12.88 1.56
CA PRO A 184 -0.61 -14.15 2.20
C PRO A 184 -0.18 -14.28 3.67
N ILE A 185 1.03 -13.82 4.05
CA ILE A 185 1.50 -13.96 5.44
C ILE A 185 0.71 -13.06 6.39
N MET A 186 0.33 -11.86 5.94
CA MET A 186 -0.53 -10.99 6.74
C MET A 186 -1.94 -11.58 6.82
N GLY A 187 -2.49 -12.01 5.69
CA GLY A 187 -3.88 -12.45 5.53
C GLY A 187 -4.74 -11.48 4.70
N TRP A 188 -4.11 -10.64 3.88
CA TRP A 188 -4.79 -9.77 2.92
C TRP A 188 -5.20 -10.54 1.67
N VAL A 189 -6.29 -10.10 1.03
CA VAL A 189 -6.72 -10.66 -0.25
C VAL A 189 -5.75 -10.20 -1.33
N ARG A 190 -5.17 -11.17 -2.05
CA ARG A 190 -4.35 -10.90 -3.23
C ARG A 190 -5.17 -10.22 -4.32
N ASN A 191 -4.51 -9.34 -5.07
CA ASN A 191 -5.11 -8.59 -6.19
C ASN A 191 -6.33 -7.73 -5.85
N PHE A 192 -6.54 -7.34 -4.59
CA PHE A 192 -7.76 -6.60 -4.22
C PHE A 192 -7.55 -5.08 -4.29
N HIS A 193 -6.54 -4.60 -3.58
CA HIS A 193 -6.29 -3.17 -3.39
C HIS A 193 -4.95 -2.72 -3.98
N CYS A 194 -4.82 -1.41 -4.23
CA CYS A 194 -3.54 -0.78 -4.51
C CYS A 194 -2.62 -0.82 -3.28
N TYR A 195 -1.33 -0.64 -3.51
CA TYR A 195 -0.32 -0.63 -2.45
C TYR A 195 0.91 0.18 -2.88
N THR A 196 1.71 0.60 -1.90
CA THR A 196 3.07 1.10 -2.15
C THR A 196 4.05 0.59 -1.11
N PHE A 197 5.30 0.43 -1.53
CA PHE A 197 6.44 0.40 -0.63
C PHE A 197 7.06 1.79 -0.58
N THR A 198 7.51 2.21 0.60
CA THR A 198 8.20 3.48 0.83
C THR A 198 9.62 3.21 1.30
N ASP A 199 10.60 3.75 0.59
CA ASP A 199 11.98 3.86 1.08
C ASP A 199 12.05 4.99 2.12
N PHE A 200 12.02 4.66 3.42
CA PHE A 200 11.96 5.67 4.47
C PHE A 200 13.18 6.59 4.54
N ARG A 201 14.28 6.28 3.83
CA ARG A 201 15.48 7.14 3.79
C ARG A 201 15.25 8.40 2.97
N ASP A 202 14.38 8.35 1.95
CA ASP A 202 14.12 9.50 1.06
C ASP A 202 12.65 9.64 0.61
N GLY A 203 11.75 8.80 1.14
CA GLY A 203 10.32 8.84 0.88
C GLY A 203 9.90 8.27 -0.46
N ALA A 204 10.83 7.75 -1.26
CA ALA A 204 10.50 7.24 -2.59
C ALA A 204 9.47 6.12 -2.54
N LEU A 205 8.44 6.25 -3.37
CA LEU A 205 7.35 5.29 -3.48
C LEU A 205 7.57 4.31 -4.63
N PHE A 206 7.18 3.07 -4.40
CA PHE A 206 7.20 1.98 -5.39
C PHE A 206 5.86 1.26 -5.36
N GLY A 207 5.18 1.15 -6.51
CA GLY A 207 3.82 0.62 -6.56
C GLY A 207 3.51 -0.12 -7.86
N PRO A 208 2.30 -0.71 -7.95
CA PRO A 208 1.94 -1.56 -9.07
C PRO A 208 1.68 -0.76 -10.34
N VAL A 209 2.23 -1.25 -11.45
CA VAL A 209 1.93 -0.74 -12.81
C VAL A 209 0.62 -1.35 -13.31
N ASP A 210 -0.16 -0.55 -14.04
CA ASP A 210 -1.44 -0.94 -14.68
C ASP A 210 -2.49 -1.50 -13.70
N MET A 211 -2.43 -1.09 -12.42
CA MET A 211 -3.40 -1.49 -11.42
C MET A 211 -4.73 -0.78 -11.67
N GLN A 212 -5.82 -1.55 -11.79
CA GLN A 212 -7.16 -1.02 -12.04
C GLN A 212 -8.08 -1.18 -10.83
N SER A 213 -7.52 -1.21 -9.61
CA SER A 213 -8.35 -1.30 -8.41
C SER A 213 -9.08 0.02 -8.18
N VAL A 214 -10.28 -0.07 -7.59
CA VAL A 214 -11.18 1.06 -7.39
C VAL A 214 -10.53 2.13 -6.52
N ASP A 215 -9.69 1.72 -5.56
CA ASP A 215 -8.99 2.60 -4.63
C ASP A 215 -7.87 3.43 -5.28
N PHE A 216 -7.46 3.14 -6.53
CA PHE A 216 -6.47 3.95 -7.26
C PHE A 216 -6.88 5.42 -7.40
N VAL A 217 -8.18 5.72 -7.30
CA VAL A 217 -8.70 7.11 -7.24
C VAL A 217 -8.07 7.94 -6.12
N HIS A 218 -7.53 7.28 -5.09
CA HIS A 218 -6.85 7.88 -3.95
C HIS A 218 -5.32 8.00 -4.13
N ALA A 219 -4.75 7.77 -5.32
CA ALA A 219 -3.29 7.87 -5.54
C ALA A 219 -2.71 9.25 -5.14
N ALA A 220 -3.47 10.32 -5.36
CA ALA A 220 -3.12 11.67 -4.93
C ALA A 220 -3.08 11.86 -3.41
N HIS A 221 -3.61 10.91 -2.62
CA HIS A 221 -3.59 10.91 -1.16
C HIS A 221 -2.39 10.13 -0.59
N VAL A 222 -1.68 9.40 -1.46
CA VAL A 222 -0.57 8.50 -1.09
C VAL A 222 0.77 9.11 -1.46
N GLY A 223 0.87 9.74 -2.63
CA GLY A 223 2.08 10.46 -3.04
C GLY A 223 2.10 10.86 -4.51
N TYR A 224 0.91 10.99 -5.12
CA TYR A 224 0.64 11.29 -6.53
C TYR A 224 1.11 10.23 -7.54
N ASP A 225 2.37 9.81 -7.44
CA ASP A 225 2.97 8.85 -8.36
C ASP A 225 4.09 8.04 -7.66
N TYR A 226 4.50 6.96 -8.31
CA TYR A 226 5.48 6.01 -7.78
C TYR A 226 6.29 5.33 -8.88
N LEU A 227 7.46 4.81 -8.50
CA LEU A 227 8.26 3.98 -9.39
C LEU A 227 7.64 2.58 -9.56
N PRO A 228 7.81 1.94 -10.73
CA PRO A 228 7.22 0.63 -11.01
C PRO A 228 7.87 -0.48 -10.16
N ASP A 229 7.09 -1.07 -9.28
CA ASP A 229 7.51 -2.10 -8.32
C ASP A 229 8.14 -3.36 -8.94
N ASN A 230 7.75 -3.72 -10.16
CA ASN A 230 8.26 -4.88 -10.89
C ASN A 230 9.67 -4.67 -11.49
N LYS A 231 10.20 -3.44 -11.45
CA LYS A 231 11.59 -3.14 -11.87
C LYS A 231 12.59 -3.20 -10.73
N TYR A 232 12.13 -3.11 -9.48
CA TYR A 232 12.98 -3.01 -8.31
C TYR A 232 12.80 -4.20 -7.38
N LYS A 233 13.85 -4.45 -6.60
CA LYS A 233 13.95 -5.54 -5.63
C LYS A 233 13.90 -5.02 -4.20
N LEU A 234 13.57 -5.88 -3.25
CA LEU A 234 13.60 -5.56 -1.83
C LEU A 234 14.96 -4.95 -1.39
N ALA A 235 16.08 -5.47 -1.92
CA ALA A 235 17.44 -4.96 -1.68
C ALA A 235 17.66 -3.47 -2.01
N HIS A 236 16.77 -2.83 -2.79
CA HIS A 236 16.91 -1.39 -3.08
C HIS A 236 16.41 -0.52 -1.93
N LEU A 237 15.56 -1.05 -1.04
CA LEU A 237 14.85 -0.26 -0.02
C LEU A 237 15.54 -0.25 1.35
N PHE A 238 16.68 -0.93 1.49
CA PHE A 238 17.46 -0.94 2.73
C PHE A 238 18.95 -1.11 2.42
N GLY A 239 19.82 -0.84 3.40
CA GLY A 239 21.27 -1.01 3.30
C GLY A 239 21.89 -1.78 4.46
N GLN A 240 21.22 -1.84 5.63
CA GLN A 240 21.74 -2.47 6.83
C GLN A 240 20.63 -3.08 7.71
N GLU A 241 21.04 -3.85 8.71
CA GLU A 241 20.14 -4.32 9.78
C GLU A 241 19.60 -3.12 10.59
N GLY A 242 18.33 -3.20 10.99
CA GLY A 242 17.60 -2.12 11.65
C GLY A 242 16.92 -1.13 10.70
N ASP A 243 17.26 -1.14 9.41
CA ASP A 243 16.55 -0.31 8.42
C ASP A 243 15.08 -0.70 8.32
N GLN A 244 14.25 0.30 8.07
CA GLN A 244 12.80 0.17 8.00
C GLN A 244 12.27 0.61 6.63
N ILE A 245 11.23 -0.09 6.19
CA ILE A 245 10.55 0.13 4.92
C ILE A 245 9.07 0.31 5.22
N GLY A 246 8.46 1.34 4.63
CA GLY A 246 7.02 1.54 4.71
C GLY A 246 6.29 0.62 3.75
N TYR A 247 5.15 0.09 4.18
CA TYR A 247 4.24 -0.63 3.30
C TYR A 247 2.81 -0.16 3.54
N LEU A 248 2.23 0.48 2.53
CA LEU A 248 0.84 0.91 2.53
C LEU A 248 0.02 -0.09 1.70
N TYR A 249 -1.01 -0.66 2.31
CA TYR A 249 -2.02 -1.47 1.64
C TYR A 249 -3.36 -0.75 1.67
N ASP A 250 -4.10 -0.78 0.57
CA ASP A 250 -5.38 -0.08 0.39
C ASP A 250 -5.22 1.44 0.41
N PHE A 251 -5.34 2.07 -0.75
CA PHE A 251 -5.25 3.53 -0.84
C PHE A 251 -6.47 4.23 -0.22
N GLY A 252 -7.60 3.53 -0.10
CA GLY A 252 -8.80 4.01 0.58
C GLY A 252 -8.61 3.99 2.09
N ASP A 253 -8.49 2.80 2.67
CA ASP A 253 -8.40 2.60 4.12
C ASP A 253 -7.03 2.97 4.71
N ARG A 254 -5.96 2.90 3.91
CA ARG A 254 -4.57 3.24 4.29
C ARG A 254 -4.03 2.38 5.44
N TRP A 255 -4.00 1.07 5.23
CA TRP A 255 -3.34 0.14 6.15
C TRP A 255 -1.82 0.31 6.07
N MET A 256 -1.27 1.08 7.01
CA MET A 256 0.16 1.34 7.12
C MET A 256 0.85 0.25 7.93
N HIS A 257 1.95 -0.26 7.38
CA HIS A 257 2.80 -1.23 8.03
C HIS A 257 4.25 -0.74 8.00
N THR A 258 5.02 -1.20 8.98
CA THR A 258 6.47 -1.06 8.99
C THR A 258 7.11 -2.43 8.83
N ILE A 259 7.99 -2.57 7.85
CA ILE A 259 8.83 -3.73 7.61
C ILE A 259 10.25 -3.41 8.09
N GLU A 260 10.70 -4.09 9.13
CA GLU A 260 12.04 -3.93 9.70
C GLU A 260 12.95 -5.07 9.26
N VAL A 261 14.17 -4.75 8.81
CA VAL A 261 15.20 -5.73 8.49
C VAL A 261 15.94 -6.12 9.76
N LEU A 262 15.61 -7.29 10.33
CA LEU A 262 16.17 -7.74 11.60
C LEU A 262 17.56 -8.37 11.45
N LYS A 263 17.81 -9.06 10.34
CA LYS A 263 19.08 -9.75 10.08
C LYS A 263 19.34 -9.86 8.59
N ILE A 264 20.58 -9.66 8.16
CA ILE A 264 21.07 -9.94 6.80
C ILE A 264 21.96 -11.18 6.87
N PHE A 265 21.55 -12.26 6.20
CA PHE A 265 22.31 -13.50 6.23
C PHE A 265 23.54 -13.44 5.30
N PRO A 266 24.64 -14.12 5.66
CA PRO A 266 25.74 -14.39 4.73
C PRO A 266 25.25 -15.09 3.45
N LEU A 267 26.01 -14.96 2.36
CA LEU A 267 25.64 -15.56 1.08
C LEU A 267 25.57 -17.08 1.17
N GLU A 268 26.45 -17.69 1.95
CA GLU A 268 26.58 -19.14 2.13
C GLU A 268 25.39 -19.74 2.89
N GLU A 269 24.75 -18.93 3.74
CA GLU A 269 23.52 -19.32 4.46
C GLU A 269 22.26 -19.03 3.65
N SER A 270 22.36 -18.28 2.54
CA SER A 270 21.21 -17.77 1.78
C SER A 270 20.69 -18.81 0.78
N THR A 271 19.49 -19.33 1.04
CA THR A 271 18.83 -20.32 0.17
C THR A 271 17.95 -19.64 -0.87
N GLY A 272 17.49 -18.43 -0.59
CA GLY A 272 16.48 -17.70 -1.36
C GLY A 272 15.05 -18.04 -0.94
N ALA A 273 14.85 -18.94 0.02
CA ALA A 273 13.53 -19.40 0.41
C ALA A 273 12.70 -18.29 1.10
N LEU A 274 11.39 -18.34 0.89
CA LEU A 274 10.41 -17.55 1.60
C LEU A 274 9.78 -18.41 2.69
N GLU A 275 10.02 -18.03 3.96
CA GLU A 275 9.63 -18.83 5.12
C GLU A 275 8.95 -17.94 6.16
N LEU A 276 7.71 -18.27 6.53
CA LEU A 276 7.07 -17.69 7.70
C LEU A 276 7.66 -18.34 8.96
N ILE A 277 8.25 -17.52 9.82
CA ILE A 277 8.92 -17.96 11.04
C ILE A 277 8.00 -17.90 12.25
N ASP A 278 7.26 -16.80 12.41
CA ASP A 278 6.41 -16.54 13.59
C ASP A 278 5.44 -15.38 13.31
N GLY A 279 4.43 -15.19 14.17
CA GLY A 279 3.55 -14.04 14.13
C GLY A 279 2.62 -13.93 15.33
N LYS A 280 1.93 -12.79 15.43
CA LYS A 280 0.92 -12.53 16.45
C LYS A 280 -0.22 -11.71 15.87
N GLY A 281 -1.43 -11.95 16.36
CA GLY A 281 -2.63 -11.21 15.99
C GLY A 281 -3.14 -11.54 14.60
N MET A 282 -4.46 -11.57 14.48
CA MET A 282 -5.15 -11.82 13.21
C MET A 282 -4.98 -10.62 12.27
N CYS A 283 -5.06 -10.86 10.96
CA CYS A 283 -5.14 -9.76 10.00
C CYS A 283 -6.39 -8.92 10.31
N PRO A 284 -6.38 -7.59 10.16
CA PRO A 284 -7.64 -6.85 10.11
C PRO A 284 -8.53 -7.39 8.99
N GLY A 285 -9.84 -7.22 9.13
CA GLY A 285 -10.76 -7.50 8.04
C GLY A 285 -10.56 -6.50 6.90
N GLU A 286 -10.75 -6.94 5.66
CA GLU A 286 -10.78 -6.04 4.51
C GLU A 286 -11.88 -4.98 4.69
N ASN A 287 -11.62 -3.74 4.24
CA ASN A 287 -12.54 -2.60 4.32
C ASN A 287 -12.93 -2.18 5.75
N MET A 288 -12.02 -2.35 6.72
CA MET A 288 -12.20 -1.96 8.13
C MET A 288 -11.57 -0.60 8.51
N ARG A 289 -11.49 0.33 7.57
CA ARG A 289 -11.21 1.77 7.79
C ARG A 289 -9.82 2.11 8.33
N GLY A 290 -8.82 1.28 8.10
CA GLY A 290 -7.42 1.61 8.38
C GLY A 290 -6.98 1.48 9.83
N CYS A 291 -5.70 1.78 10.07
CA CYS A 291 -5.00 1.48 11.32
C CYS A 291 -5.63 2.13 12.57
N HIS A 292 -5.96 3.42 12.50
CA HIS A 292 -6.43 4.17 13.67
C HIS A 292 -7.83 3.70 14.11
N GLN A 293 -8.76 3.61 13.17
CA GLN A 293 -10.13 3.18 13.42
C GLN A 293 -10.16 1.70 13.86
N TYR A 294 -9.24 0.87 13.34
CA TYR A 294 -9.11 -0.50 13.78
C TYR A 294 -8.52 -0.63 15.18
N GLU A 295 -7.58 0.24 15.56
CA GLU A 295 -7.08 0.29 16.93
C GLU A 295 -8.19 0.68 17.92
N GLU A 296 -9.00 1.70 17.61
CA GLU A 296 -10.20 2.02 18.39
C GLU A 296 -11.19 0.85 18.44
N PHE A 297 -11.37 0.17 17.31
CA PHE A 297 -12.21 -1.02 17.23
C PHE A 297 -11.72 -2.10 18.20
N LEU A 298 -10.41 -2.36 18.27
CA LEU A 298 -9.86 -3.33 19.20
C LEU A 298 -9.93 -2.87 20.67
N LYS A 299 -9.71 -1.58 20.96
CA LYS A 299 -9.89 -1.01 22.31
C LYS A 299 -11.31 -1.24 22.83
N LYS A 300 -12.31 -0.95 21.99
CA LYS A 300 -13.72 -1.18 22.33
C LYS A 300 -14.08 -2.68 22.35
N TYR A 301 -13.41 -3.53 21.56
CA TYR A 301 -13.53 -4.99 21.67
C TYR A 301 -13.05 -5.48 23.04
N ASP A 302 -11.86 -5.04 23.46
CA ASP A 302 -11.24 -5.48 24.71
C ASP A 302 -12.07 -5.09 25.94
N ALA A 303 -12.63 -3.88 25.92
CA ALA A 303 -13.48 -3.33 26.98
C ALA A 303 -14.94 -3.82 26.95
N GLY A 304 -15.37 -4.46 25.85
CA GLY A 304 -16.77 -4.82 25.62
C GLY A 304 -17.27 -6.02 26.45
N SER A 305 -18.58 -6.03 26.68
CA SER A 305 -19.34 -7.19 27.17
C SER A 305 -19.24 -8.39 26.20
N PRO A 306 -19.57 -9.63 26.64
CA PRO A 306 -19.58 -10.79 25.75
C PRO A 306 -20.43 -10.60 24.48
N ALA A 307 -21.56 -9.87 24.58
CA ALA A 307 -22.41 -9.56 23.43
C ALA A 307 -21.74 -8.60 22.45
N GLU A 308 -21.08 -7.55 22.94
CA GLU A 308 -20.34 -6.60 22.10
C GLU A 308 -19.14 -7.26 21.43
N LYS A 309 -18.41 -8.12 22.16
CA LYS A 309 -17.34 -8.94 21.59
C LYS A 309 -17.88 -9.81 20.47
N ALA A 310 -18.98 -10.53 20.68
CA ALA A 310 -19.58 -11.37 19.65
C ALA A 310 -20.00 -10.57 18.41
N LYS A 311 -20.57 -9.38 18.59
CA LYS A 311 -20.92 -8.47 17.48
C LYS A 311 -19.69 -8.08 16.66
N ARG A 312 -18.62 -7.62 17.32
CA ARG A 312 -17.37 -7.22 16.68
C ARG A 312 -16.67 -8.38 15.96
N LYS A 313 -16.69 -9.58 16.53
CA LYS A 313 -16.17 -10.78 15.85
C LYS A 313 -16.91 -11.03 14.54
N ARG A 314 -18.24 -10.87 14.51
CA ARG A 314 -19.02 -10.99 13.27
C ARG A 314 -18.64 -9.92 12.25
N GLU A 315 -18.49 -8.67 12.69
CA GLU A 315 -18.05 -7.57 11.79
C GLU A 315 -16.71 -7.89 11.10
N ILE A 316 -15.75 -8.51 11.80
CA ILE A 316 -14.50 -8.98 11.15
C ILE A 316 -14.76 -10.16 10.23
N LEU A 317 -15.54 -11.15 10.67
CA LEU A 317 -15.77 -12.39 9.92
C LEU A 317 -16.59 -12.19 8.65
N ASP A 318 -17.39 -11.12 8.57
CA ASP A 318 -18.14 -10.73 7.37
C ASP A 318 -17.25 -10.10 6.28
N SER A 319 -15.97 -9.84 6.59
CA SER A 319 -15.04 -9.24 5.62
C SER A 319 -14.48 -10.26 4.61
N PRO A 320 -14.14 -9.82 3.38
CA PRO A 320 -13.68 -10.69 2.29
C PRO A 320 -12.57 -11.70 2.65
N ASN A 321 -11.56 -11.30 3.44
CA ASN A 321 -10.47 -12.19 3.84
C ASN A 321 -10.84 -13.24 4.91
N TYR A 322 -12.04 -13.16 5.49
CA TYR A 322 -12.55 -14.11 6.48
C TYR A 322 -13.75 -14.95 6.01
N THR A 323 -14.17 -14.78 4.76
CA THR A 323 -15.26 -15.56 4.14
C THR A 323 -15.05 -17.09 4.25
N PHE A 324 -13.80 -17.56 4.25
CA PHE A 324 -13.43 -18.98 4.40
C PHE A 324 -13.03 -19.39 5.82
N PHE A 325 -13.22 -18.55 6.85
CA PHE A 325 -12.82 -18.87 8.22
C PHE A 325 -13.44 -20.20 8.71
N GLY A 326 -14.65 -20.52 8.25
CA GLY A 326 -15.25 -21.86 8.36
C GLY A 326 -15.51 -22.36 9.78
N LYS A 327 -15.26 -21.52 10.79
CA LYS A 327 -15.38 -21.82 12.23
C LYS A 327 -16.41 -20.90 12.87
N ALA A 328 -16.97 -21.33 14.00
CA ALA A 328 -17.93 -20.51 14.73
C ALA A 328 -17.30 -19.18 15.18
N PRO A 329 -18.03 -18.04 15.14
CA PRO A 329 -17.50 -16.75 15.59
C PRO A 329 -16.95 -16.74 17.02
N ALA A 330 -17.43 -17.65 17.88
CA ALA A 330 -16.89 -17.82 19.23
C ALA A 330 -15.39 -18.15 19.25
N LEU A 331 -14.91 -18.89 18.24
CA LEU A 331 -13.52 -19.34 18.09
C LEU A 331 -12.61 -18.29 17.46
N PHE A 332 -13.16 -17.18 16.94
CA PHE A 332 -12.34 -16.09 16.44
C PHE A 332 -11.73 -15.32 17.61
N ASP A 333 -10.41 -15.18 17.61
CA ASP A 333 -9.68 -14.37 18.58
C ASP A 333 -8.72 -13.42 17.84
N PRO A 334 -8.94 -12.09 17.90
CA PRO A 334 -8.11 -11.12 17.19
C PRO A 334 -6.64 -11.13 17.65
N ASP A 335 -6.33 -11.64 18.85
CA ASP A 335 -4.97 -11.73 19.36
C ASP A 335 -4.25 -13.03 18.95
N SER A 336 -4.99 -14.01 18.44
CA SER A 336 -4.44 -15.29 17.98
C SER A 336 -3.74 -15.13 16.62
N PHE A 337 -2.80 -16.02 16.33
CA PHE A 337 -2.24 -16.17 14.99
C PHE A 337 -2.09 -17.67 14.69
N ASN A 338 -2.74 -18.13 13.63
CA ASN A 338 -2.62 -19.51 13.17
C ASN A 338 -1.50 -19.60 12.12
N GLU A 339 -0.33 -20.08 12.55
CA GLU A 339 0.83 -20.25 11.66
C GLU A 339 0.56 -21.23 10.52
N ASP A 340 -0.19 -22.30 10.76
CA ASP A 340 -0.43 -23.34 9.76
C ASP A 340 -1.32 -22.83 8.64
N GLU A 341 -2.42 -22.14 8.98
CA GLU A 341 -3.28 -21.47 7.99
C GLU A 341 -2.51 -20.38 7.21
N ALA A 342 -1.58 -19.68 7.87
CA ALA A 342 -0.74 -18.68 7.19
C ALA A 342 0.29 -19.32 6.25
N ARG A 343 0.88 -20.46 6.63
CA ARG A 343 1.77 -21.25 5.75
C ARG A 343 1.01 -21.84 4.57
N GLU A 344 -0.24 -22.26 4.76
CA GLU A 344 -1.10 -22.75 3.69
C GLU A 344 -1.40 -21.64 2.66
N ARG A 345 -1.84 -20.46 3.12
CA ARG A 345 -2.03 -19.29 2.24
C ARG A 345 -0.75 -18.93 1.48
N LEU A 346 0.40 -19.00 2.14
CA LEU A 346 1.70 -18.76 1.51
C LEU A 346 2.00 -19.82 0.43
N ALA A 347 1.78 -21.10 0.71
CA ALA A 347 1.99 -22.18 -0.26
C ALA A 347 1.04 -22.07 -1.47
N GLU A 348 -0.22 -21.70 -1.26
CA GLU A 348 -1.19 -21.43 -2.33
C GLU A 348 -0.77 -20.24 -3.18
N ALA A 349 -0.31 -19.15 -2.56
CA ALA A 349 0.21 -18.00 -3.28
C ALA A 349 1.44 -18.38 -4.13
N LEU A 350 2.40 -19.13 -3.58
CA LEU A 350 3.59 -19.57 -4.31
C LEU A 350 3.28 -20.50 -5.49
N SER A 351 2.30 -21.39 -5.36
CA SER A 351 1.92 -22.36 -6.40
C SER A 351 0.96 -21.82 -7.46
N SER A 352 0.33 -20.67 -7.22
CA SER A 352 -0.52 -19.98 -8.19
C SER A 352 0.25 -19.02 -9.08
N SER A 353 -0.34 -18.61 -10.20
CA SER A 353 0.17 -17.52 -11.03
C SER A 353 0.10 -16.18 -10.30
N GLY A 354 0.91 -15.23 -10.76
CA GLY A 354 0.88 -13.85 -10.31
C GLY A 354 -0.45 -13.19 -10.61
N SER A 355 -0.88 -12.32 -9.70
CA SER A 355 -2.14 -11.60 -9.84
C SER A 355 -2.19 -10.69 -11.07
N VAL A 356 -3.34 -10.67 -11.76
CA VAL A 356 -3.55 -9.81 -12.94
C VAL A 356 -4.06 -8.45 -12.50
N ARG A 357 -3.16 -7.48 -12.38
CA ARG A 357 -3.43 -6.12 -11.88
C ARG A 357 -4.45 -5.32 -12.68
N ALA A 358 -4.59 -5.62 -13.97
CA ALA A 358 -5.59 -5.01 -14.85
C ALA A 358 -7.01 -5.55 -14.60
N GLY A 359 -7.16 -6.61 -13.81
CA GLY A 359 -8.45 -7.15 -13.41
C GLY A 359 -8.43 -7.56 -11.95
N PRO A 360 -8.32 -6.60 -11.02
CA PRO A 360 -8.28 -6.88 -9.60
C PRO A 360 -9.59 -7.48 -9.13
N LYS A 361 -9.55 -8.16 -7.98
CA LYS A 361 -10.75 -8.63 -7.32
C LYS A 361 -11.63 -7.44 -6.97
N LYS A 362 -12.91 -7.52 -7.29
CA LYS A 362 -13.88 -6.48 -6.97
C LYS A 362 -15.27 -7.05 -6.84
N PHE A 363 -16.08 -6.41 -6.00
CA PHE A 363 -17.50 -6.70 -5.92
C PHE A 363 -18.27 -5.81 -6.89
N THR A 364 -19.11 -6.41 -7.73
CA THR A 364 -19.92 -5.69 -8.71
C THR A 364 -21.40 -5.85 -8.39
N MET A 365 -22.06 -4.73 -8.07
CA MET A 365 -23.51 -4.68 -7.92
C MET A 365 -24.16 -4.20 -9.23
N PRO A 366 -25.14 -4.92 -9.79
CA PRO A 366 -25.93 -4.45 -10.92
C PRO A 366 -26.85 -3.30 -10.48
N ILE A 367 -26.64 -2.12 -11.05
CA ILE A 367 -27.51 -0.95 -10.85
C ILE A 367 -28.82 -1.02 -11.66
N MET A 368 -28.88 -1.93 -12.64
CA MET A 368 -30.05 -2.16 -13.49
C MET A 368 -30.02 -3.58 -14.10
N PRO A 369 -31.16 -4.14 -14.55
CA PRO A 369 -31.18 -5.38 -15.32
C PRO A 369 -30.24 -5.31 -16.52
N GLY A 370 -29.43 -6.35 -16.73
CA GLY A 370 -28.44 -6.40 -17.81
C GLY A 370 -27.11 -5.68 -17.53
N ALA A 371 -26.98 -4.94 -16.42
CA ALA A 371 -25.73 -4.24 -16.09
C ALA A 371 -24.51 -5.18 -16.03
N LEU A 372 -24.67 -6.41 -15.53
CA LEU A 372 -23.56 -7.38 -15.49
C LEU A 372 -23.08 -7.79 -16.88
N ALA A 373 -23.99 -7.90 -17.86
CA ALA A 373 -23.64 -8.17 -19.24
C ALA A 373 -22.89 -7.00 -19.87
N MET A 374 -23.28 -5.75 -19.55
CA MET A 374 -22.54 -4.57 -19.99
C MET A 374 -21.12 -4.54 -19.41
N VAL A 375 -20.94 -4.92 -18.14
CA VAL A 375 -19.60 -5.05 -17.55
C VAL A 375 -18.81 -6.18 -18.23
N ASP A 376 -19.44 -7.29 -18.59
CA ASP A 376 -18.80 -8.35 -19.37
C ASP A 376 -18.30 -7.85 -20.72
N ASP A 377 -19.12 -7.09 -21.45
CA ASP A 377 -18.75 -6.53 -22.76
C ASP A 377 -17.60 -5.51 -22.66
N MET A 378 -17.49 -4.81 -21.52
CA MET A 378 -16.38 -3.90 -21.24
C MET A 378 -15.09 -4.62 -20.85
N GLU A 379 -15.17 -5.72 -20.09
CA GLU A 379 -14.01 -6.42 -19.55
C GLU A 379 -13.45 -7.49 -20.49
N ASN A 380 -14.31 -8.21 -21.23
CA ASN A 380 -13.89 -9.29 -22.13
C ASN A 380 -12.80 -8.86 -23.13
N PRO A 381 -12.83 -7.66 -23.75
CA PRO A 381 -11.77 -7.20 -24.64
C PRO A 381 -10.40 -7.00 -23.96
N LEU A 382 -10.37 -6.83 -22.63
CA LEU A 382 -9.14 -6.63 -21.85
C LEU A 382 -8.46 -7.94 -21.45
N VAL A 383 -9.17 -9.08 -21.57
CA VAL A 383 -8.69 -10.40 -21.17
C VAL A 383 -7.72 -10.96 -22.22
N LYS A 384 -6.51 -11.31 -21.79
CA LYS A 384 -5.49 -11.93 -22.66
C LYS A 384 -5.74 -13.43 -22.85
N LYS A 385 -5.10 -14.04 -23.85
CA LYS A 385 -5.29 -15.46 -24.26
C LYS A 385 -5.20 -16.49 -23.12
N ASN A 386 -4.42 -16.22 -22.07
CA ASN A 386 -4.16 -17.09 -20.92
C ASN A 386 -4.83 -16.57 -19.63
N GLN A 387 -5.84 -15.72 -19.76
CA GLN A 387 -6.55 -15.11 -18.65
C GLN A 387 -8.03 -15.48 -18.68
N THR A 388 -8.68 -15.43 -17.54
CA THR A 388 -10.10 -15.77 -17.40
C THR A 388 -10.72 -14.91 -16.32
N ILE A 389 -11.94 -14.41 -16.56
CA ILE A 389 -12.72 -13.72 -15.54
C ILE A 389 -13.39 -14.78 -14.66
N THR A 390 -12.96 -14.88 -13.41
CA THR A 390 -13.64 -15.67 -12.39
C THR A 390 -14.78 -14.86 -11.81
N LYS A 391 -15.95 -15.47 -11.65
CA LYS A 391 -17.16 -14.84 -11.11
C LYS A 391 -17.70 -15.71 -9.96
N GLN A 392 -18.02 -15.10 -8.83
CA GLN A 392 -18.58 -15.79 -7.67
C GLN A 392 -19.72 -14.96 -7.08
N SER A 393 -20.92 -15.53 -7.00
CA SER A 393 -22.09 -14.87 -6.41
C SER A 393 -21.99 -14.85 -4.88
N ASP A 394 -22.49 -13.78 -4.25
CA ASP A 394 -22.43 -13.58 -2.78
C ASP A 394 -23.60 -14.25 -2.02
N GLY A 395 -24.26 -15.24 -2.63
CA GLY A 395 -25.37 -15.99 -2.03
C GLY A 395 -26.70 -15.24 -1.89
N ASP A 396 -26.67 -13.91 -1.72
CA ASP A 396 -27.86 -13.05 -1.55
C ASP A 396 -28.49 -12.55 -2.88
N GLY A 397 -27.80 -12.79 -4.01
CA GLY A 397 -28.27 -12.48 -5.36
C GLY A 397 -28.16 -11.01 -5.76
N LEU A 398 -27.57 -10.14 -4.92
CA LEU A 398 -27.48 -8.69 -5.17
C LEU A 398 -26.20 -8.27 -5.90
N GLY A 399 -25.21 -9.16 -6.04
CA GLY A 399 -23.98 -8.86 -6.75
C GLY A 399 -23.09 -10.08 -6.97
N GLN A 400 -21.93 -9.84 -7.58
CA GLN A 400 -20.92 -10.87 -7.82
C GLN A 400 -19.51 -10.35 -7.60
N TRP A 401 -18.69 -11.16 -6.95
CA TRP A 401 -17.25 -11.04 -6.94
C TRP A 401 -16.69 -11.38 -8.31
N ARG A 402 -15.76 -10.56 -8.81
CA ARG A 402 -15.12 -10.73 -10.11
C ARG A 402 -13.63 -10.49 -9.99
N GLU A 403 -12.84 -11.26 -10.73
CA GLU A 403 -11.38 -11.11 -10.83
C GLU A 403 -10.87 -11.67 -12.16
N ILE A 404 -9.86 -11.06 -12.77
CA ILE A 404 -9.12 -11.70 -13.87
C ILE A 404 -7.99 -12.52 -13.26
N THR A 405 -8.00 -13.82 -13.51
CA THR A 405 -6.92 -14.74 -13.13
C THR A 405 -6.15 -15.17 -14.37
N SER A 406 -4.92 -15.67 -14.18
CA SER A 406 -4.13 -16.24 -15.27
C SER A 406 -3.81 -17.71 -15.04
N SER A 407 -3.84 -18.51 -16.10
CA SER A 407 -3.28 -19.87 -16.11
C SER A 407 -1.87 -19.92 -16.71
N GLY A 408 -1.33 -18.77 -17.14
CA GLY A 408 0.01 -18.69 -17.69
C GLY A 408 1.08 -18.70 -16.61
N ARG A 409 2.30 -19.01 -17.04
CA ARG A 409 3.49 -18.87 -16.20
C ARG A 409 3.86 -17.41 -16.04
N ASP A 410 4.32 -17.06 -14.85
CA ASP A 410 4.82 -15.72 -14.56
C ASP A 410 6.05 -15.38 -15.41
N SER A 411 6.24 -14.07 -15.60
CA SER A 411 7.44 -13.56 -16.25
C SER A 411 8.67 -14.00 -15.45
N ARG A 412 9.81 -14.28 -16.10
CA ARG A 412 11.02 -14.72 -15.38
C ARG A 412 11.50 -13.74 -14.31
N LYS A 413 11.16 -12.46 -14.45
CA LYS A 413 11.54 -11.42 -13.49
C LYS A 413 10.73 -11.50 -12.20
N GLU A 414 9.52 -12.05 -12.28
CA GLU A 414 8.54 -12.07 -11.18
C GLU A 414 8.28 -13.49 -10.68
N ALA A 415 8.67 -14.51 -11.45
CA ALA A 415 8.50 -15.90 -11.11
C ALA A 415 9.32 -16.28 -9.87
N VAL A 416 8.69 -17.04 -8.99
CA VAL A 416 9.30 -17.68 -7.82
C VAL A 416 9.07 -19.18 -7.90
N CYS A 417 9.91 -19.94 -7.19
CA CYS A 417 9.70 -21.37 -7.04
C CYS A 417 8.39 -21.65 -6.28
N ALA A 418 7.50 -22.44 -6.87
CA ALA A 418 6.23 -22.82 -6.24
C ALA A 418 6.39 -23.52 -4.88
N GLN A 419 7.51 -24.20 -4.63
CA GLN A 419 7.74 -24.95 -3.39
C GLN A 419 8.39 -24.11 -2.28
N CYS A 420 9.35 -23.25 -2.61
CA CYS A 420 10.16 -22.55 -1.60
C CYS A 420 10.18 -21.03 -1.75
N GLY A 421 9.54 -20.47 -2.78
CA GLY A 421 9.50 -19.01 -2.99
C GLY A 421 10.80 -18.37 -3.47
N LYS A 422 11.83 -19.15 -3.78
CA LYS A 422 13.08 -18.62 -4.36
C LYS A 422 12.83 -17.89 -5.68
N PRO A 423 13.22 -16.61 -5.81
CA PRO A 423 13.11 -15.89 -7.07
C PRO A 423 13.90 -16.57 -8.19
N ALA A 424 13.34 -16.58 -9.40
CA ALA A 424 14.05 -17.04 -10.57
C ALA A 424 15.25 -16.11 -10.84
N ALA A 425 16.45 -16.69 -10.95
CA ALA A 425 17.62 -15.94 -11.34
C ALA A 425 17.48 -15.47 -12.81
N PRO A 426 17.84 -14.22 -13.16
CA PRO A 426 17.62 -13.65 -14.50
C PRO A 426 18.25 -14.46 -15.64
N ASP A 427 19.35 -15.15 -15.33
CA ASP A 427 20.25 -15.86 -16.24
C ASP A 427 19.97 -17.37 -16.32
N VAL A 428 19.11 -17.92 -15.46
CA VAL A 428 18.97 -19.37 -15.35
C VAL A 428 17.68 -19.90 -15.98
N LYS A 429 17.82 -20.72 -17.03
CA LYS A 429 16.76 -21.57 -17.59
C LYS A 429 16.52 -22.75 -16.65
N LEU A 430 15.98 -22.50 -15.46
CA LEU A 430 15.77 -23.56 -14.48
C LEU A 430 14.63 -24.47 -14.93
N LYS A 431 14.96 -25.75 -15.22
CA LYS A 431 14.00 -26.86 -15.13
C LYS A 431 13.78 -27.29 -13.67
N VAL A 432 14.69 -26.92 -12.77
CA VAL A 432 14.76 -27.35 -11.36
C VAL A 432 15.21 -26.17 -10.53
N CYS A 433 14.59 -25.92 -9.38
CA CYS A 433 14.91 -24.80 -8.50
C CYS A 433 16.28 -24.95 -7.82
N GLY A 434 17.16 -23.95 -7.94
CA GLY A 434 18.47 -23.96 -7.29
C GLY A 434 18.43 -23.81 -5.76
N GLY A 435 17.27 -23.58 -5.14
CA GLY A 435 17.08 -23.57 -3.68
C GLY A 435 16.71 -24.96 -3.16
N CYS A 436 15.50 -25.42 -3.49
CA CYS A 436 14.97 -26.70 -2.99
C CYS A 436 15.21 -27.92 -3.90
N ARG A 437 15.84 -27.74 -5.07
CA ARG A 437 16.11 -28.79 -6.07
C ARG A 437 14.86 -29.49 -6.64
N GLN A 438 13.68 -28.88 -6.53
CA GLN A 438 12.42 -29.38 -7.12
C GLN A 438 12.18 -28.84 -8.54
N VAL A 439 11.46 -29.59 -9.37
CA VAL A 439 11.10 -29.17 -10.75
C VAL A 439 10.22 -27.92 -10.72
N MET A 440 10.54 -26.94 -11.56
CA MET A 440 9.82 -25.65 -11.68
C MET A 440 8.69 -25.67 -12.69
#